data_AF-A0A7J5ELM1-F1
#
_entry.id   AF-A0A7J5ELM1-F1
#
_cell.length_a   1.000
_cell.length_b   1.000
_cell.length_c   1.000
_cell.angle_alpha   90.00
_cell.angle_beta   90.00
_cell.angle_gamma   90.00
#
_symmetry.space_group_name_H-M   'P 1'
#
loop_
_entity.id
_entity.type
_entity.pdbx_description
1 polymer ?
#
loop_
_entity_poly.entity_id
_entity_poly.type
_entity_poly.pdbx_seq_one_letter_code
_entity_poly.pdbx_strand_id
1 'polypeptide(L)'
;MGLVAALAERRPILCGGSVFERMRRRSDLRLDEHVAHSALIHDEAARSILVEVHREYVEAAHEAGVPAMVLAATWRASRERVEASRFAGRPLNED
;
A
#
# COMPACT_ATOMS: atom_id res chain seq x y z
N MET A 1 -10.11 -8.63 16.94
CA MET A 1 -11.37 -7.85 16.89
C MET A 1 -11.55 -7.31 15.48
N GLY A 2 -12.70 -7.49 14.84
CA GLY A 2 -12.94 -7.03 13.47
C GLY A 2 -13.35 -5.56 13.37
N LEU A 3 -13.33 -4.99 12.17
CA LEU A 3 -13.67 -3.58 11.89
C LEU A 3 -15.06 -3.17 12.41
N VAL A 4 -16.07 -4.02 12.18
CA VAL A 4 -17.46 -3.75 12.62
C VAL A 4 -17.56 -3.58 14.14
N ALA A 5 -16.86 -4.43 14.91
CA ALA A 5 -16.83 -4.33 16.35
C ALA A 5 -16.12 -3.05 16.83
N ALA A 6 -14.99 -2.69 16.20
CA ALA A 6 -14.27 -1.45 16.51
C ALA A 6 -15.16 -0.21 16.33
N LEU A 7 -15.95 -0.16 15.26
CA LEU A 7 -16.87 0.94 14.97
C LEU A 7 -18.04 0.97 15.96
N ALA A 8 -18.65 -0.18 16.27
CA ALA A 8 -19.74 -0.28 17.23
C ALA A 8 -19.32 0.20 18.64
N GLU A 9 -18.09 -0.12 19.04
CA GLU A 9 -17.49 0.31 20.31
C GLU A 9 -16.91 1.74 20.28
N ARG A 10 -17.02 2.45 19.15
CA ARG A 10 -16.45 3.79 18.93
C ARG A 10 -14.95 3.86 19.25
N ARG A 11 -14.24 2.76 19.02
CA ARG A 11 -12.80 2.71 19.23
C ARG A 11 -12.08 3.52 18.14
N PRO A 12 -11.02 4.27 18.49
CA PRO A 12 -10.13 4.83 17.50
C PRO A 12 -9.55 3.72 16.61
N ILE A 13 -9.46 3.97 15.31
CA ILE A 13 -8.84 3.09 14.32
C ILE A 13 -7.71 3.87 13.66
N LEU A 14 -6.50 3.31 13.68
CA LEU A 14 -5.36 3.92 13.01
C LEU A 14 -5.38 3.52 11.54
N CYS A 15 -5.53 4.53 10.68
CA CYS A 15 -5.49 4.33 9.24
C CYS A 15 -4.06 4.50 8.73
N GLY A 16 -3.72 3.77 7.66
CA GLY A 16 -2.44 3.96 6.97
C GLY A 16 -2.26 5.41 6.47
N GLY A 17 -1.02 5.88 6.51
CA GLY A 17 -0.61 7.12 5.85
C GLY A 17 -0.30 6.93 4.37
N SER A 18 0.27 7.96 3.73
CA SER A 18 0.61 7.89 2.31
C SER A 18 1.78 6.92 2.05
N VAL A 19 1.47 5.72 1.54
CA VAL A 19 2.47 4.75 1.04
C VAL A 19 3.26 5.35 -0.13
N PHE A 20 2.56 6.02 -1.06
CA PHE A 20 3.19 6.65 -2.22
C PHE A 20 4.26 7.66 -1.82
N GLU A 21 4.00 8.54 -0.85
CA GLU A 21 4.98 9.55 -0.42
C GLU A 21 6.23 8.91 0.20
N ARG A 22 6.05 7.82 0.95
CA ARG A 22 7.18 7.08 1.52
C ARG A 22 8.03 6.42 0.43
N MET A 23 7.40 5.91 -0.63
CA MET A 23 8.13 5.37 -1.79
C MET A 23 8.79 6.46 -2.64
N ARG A 24 8.10 7.58 -2.88
CA ARG A 24 8.60 8.67 -3.74
C ARG A 24 9.84 9.37 -3.17
N ARG A 25 9.99 9.40 -1.84
CA ARG A 25 11.14 10.03 -1.15
C ARG A 25 12.39 9.17 -1.17
N ARG A 26 12.30 7.93 -1.63
CA ARG A 26 13.42 7.00 -1.73
C ARG A 26 14.12 7.15 -3.07
N SER A 27 15.41 7.44 -3.04
CA SER A 27 16.24 7.58 -4.26
C SER A 27 16.60 6.24 -4.89
N ASP A 28 16.50 5.14 -4.13
CA ASP A 28 16.74 3.77 -4.56
C ASP A 28 15.53 3.12 -5.26
N LEU A 29 14.40 3.83 -5.34
CA LEU A 29 13.19 3.36 -6.02
C LEU A 29 12.93 4.11 -7.31
N ARG A 30 12.54 3.36 -8.36
CA ARG A 30 12.03 3.93 -9.61
C ARG A 30 10.54 3.67 -9.73
N LEU A 31 9.75 4.72 -9.55
CA LEU A 31 8.30 4.66 -9.73
C LEU A 31 7.94 4.70 -11.22
N ASP A 32 6.89 3.98 -11.59
CA ASP A 32 6.33 4.04 -12.93
C ASP A 32 5.46 5.30 -13.11
N GLU A 33 5.51 5.93 -14.27
CA GLU A 33 4.73 7.15 -14.55
C GLU A 33 3.21 6.91 -14.49
N HIS A 34 2.77 5.76 -15.01
CA HIS A 34 1.35 5.44 -15.12
C HIS A 34 0.85 4.76 -13.84
N VAL A 35 1.59 3.80 -13.29
CA VAL A 35 1.11 2.95 -12.18
C VAL A 35 1.81 3.22 -10.84
N ALA A 36 2.70 4.21 -10.78
CA ALA A 36 3.38 4.67 -9.56
C ALA A 36 4.08 3.53 -8.79
N HIS A 37 3.66 3.30 -7.53
CA HIS A 37 4.27 2.31 -6.64
C HIS A 37 3.61 0.92 -6.74
N SER A 38 2.47 0.78 -7.42
CA SER A 38 1.80 -0.53 -7.52
C SER A 38 2.63 -1.55 -8.31
N ALA A 39 3.43 -1.08 -9.26
CA ALA A 39 4.40 -1.88 -10.00
C ALA A 39 5.55 -2.46 -9.16
N LEU A 40 5.81 -1.91 -7.97
CA LEU A 40 6.94 -2.35 -7.14
C LEU A 40 6.81 -3.80 -6.66
N ILE A 41 5.59 -4.38 -6.71
CA ILE A 41 5.35 -5.78 -6.35
C ILE A 41 6.10 -6.78 -7.24
N HIS A 42 6.54 -6.36 -8.43
CA HIS A 42 7.26 -7.23 -9.39
C HIS A 42 8.79 -7.16 -9.26
N ASP A 43 9.32 -6.28 -8.42
CA ASP A 43 10.73 -6.19 -8.10
C ASP A 43 10.93 -6.64 -6.65
N GLU A 44 11.74 -7.66 -6.42
CA GLU A 44 11.85 -8.28 -5.07
C GLU A 44 12.37 -7.28 -4.03
N ALA A 45 13.35 -6.45 -4.37
CA ALA A 45 13.92 -5.47 -3.45
C ALA A 45 12.90 -4.36 -3.14
N ALA A 46 12.23 -3.83 -4.17
CA ALA A 46 11.20 -2.81 -3.99
C ALA A 46 9.96 -3.34 -3.26
N ARG A 47 9.58 -4.59 -3.52
CA ARG A 47 8.50 -5.29 -2.82
C ARG A 47 8.79 -5.43 -1.34
N SER A 48 10.03 -5.78 -0.97
CA SER A 48 10.43 -5.85 0.43
C SER A 48 10.26 -4.48 1.12
N ILE A 49 10.66 -3.39 0.48
CA ILE A 49 10.45 -2.03 1.01
C ILE A 49 8.96 -1.71 1.16
N LEU A 50 8.13 -2.11 0.19
CA LEU A 50 6.68 -1.96 0.27
C LEU A 50 6.08 -2.71 1.47
N VAL A 51 6.52 -3.95 1.70
CA VAL A 51 6.13 -4.74 2.88
C VAL A 51 6.52 -4.03 4.17
N GLU A 52 7.75 -3.50 4.29
CA GLU A 52 8.18 -2.77 5.49
C GLU A 52 7.31 -1.53 5.74
N VAL A 53 7.03 -0.73 4.71
CA VAL A 53 6.18 0.46 4.87
C VAL A 53 4.77 0.09 5.34
N HIS A 54 4.19 -1.00 4.84
CA HIS A 54 2.89 -1.47 5.34
C HIS A 54 2.99 -2.01 6.77
N ARG A 55 4.05 -2.76 7.09
CA ARG A 55 4.29 -3.31 8.42
C ARG A 55 4.37 -2.23 9.47
N GLU A 56 5.11 -1.15 9.21
CA GLU A 56 5.26 -0.04 10.15
C GLU A 56 3.91 0.61 10.54
N TYR A 57 2.94 0.69 9.62
CA TYR A 57 1.59 1.18 9.97
C TYR A 57 0.83 0.21 10.89
N VAL A 58 1.01 -1.09 10.67
CA VAL A 58 0.40 -2.13 11.52
C VAL A 58 1.05 -2.16 12.90
N GLU A 59 2.38 -2.05 12.96
CA GLU A 59 3.15 -1.99 14.20
C GLU A 59 2.78 -0.76 15.02
N ALA A 60 2.70 0.42 14.41
CA ALA A 60 2.27 1.63 15.11
C ALA A 60 0.87 1.50 15.74
N ALA A 61 -0.08 0.87 15.03
CA ALA A 61 -1.41 0.60 15.57
C ALA A 61 -1.37 -0.41 16.74
N HIS A 62 -0.56 -1.47 16.59
CA HIS A 62 -0.35 -2.48 17.61
C HIS A 62 0.25 -1.88 18.89
N GLU A 63 1.32 -1.08 18.78
CA GLU A 63 1.95 -0.37 19.89
C GLU A 63 0.97 0.58 20.59
N ALA A 64 0.09 1.23 19.84
CA ALA A 64 -0.94 2.11 20.38
C ALA A 64 -2.18 1.36 20.92
N GLY A 65 -2.25 0.04 20.81
CA GLY A 65 -3.38 -0.76 21.30
C GLY A 65 -4.69 -0.54 20.52
N VAL A 66 -4.63 -0.03 19.28
CA VAL A 66 -5.78 0.27 18.43
C VAL A 66 -5.80 -0.61 17.17
N PRO A 67 -6.97 -0.85 16.56
CA PRO A 67 -7.03 -1.59 15.30
C PRO A 67 -6.37 -0.79 14.17
N ALA A 68 -5.73 -1.49 13.24
CA ALA A 68 -5.19 -0.92 12.02
C ALA A 68 -6.19 -1.07 10.86
N MET A 69 -6.28 -0.05 10.01
CA MET A 69 -6.89 -0.12 8.69
C MET A 69 -5.88 0.33 7.63
N VAL A 70 -5.33 -0.63 6.90
CA VAL A 70 -4.38 -0.38 5.80
C VAL A 70 -5.05 -0.68 4.47
N LEU A 71 -4.72 0.10 3.44
CA LEU A 71 -5.26 -0.06 2.09
C LEU A 71 -4.24 -0.80 1.22
N ALA A 72 -4.72 -1.57 0.25
CA ALA A 72 -3.85 -2.26 -0.69
C ALA A 72 -2.97 -1.27 -1.47
N ALA A 73 -1.77 -1.71 -1.87
CA ALA A 73 -0.81 -0.93 -2.64
C ALA A 73 -1.18 -0.81 -4.14
N THR A 74 -2.47 -0.66 -4.44
CA THR A 74 -3.04 -0.73 -5.79
C THR A 74 -3.43 0.65 -6.32
N TRP A 75 -2.92 1.72 -5.70
CA TRP A 75 -3.14 3.08 -6.17
C TRP A 75 -2.62 3.22 -7.61
N ARG A 76 -3.51 3.69 -8.51
CA ARG A 76 -3.28 3.81 -9.96
C ARG A 76 -3.14 2.47 -10.72
N ALA A 77 -3.46 1.33 -10.12
CA ALA A 77 -3.49 0.03 -10.78
C ALA A 77 -4.81 -0.22 -11.55
N SER A 78 -5.43 0.81 -12.13
CA SER A 78 -6.59 0.62 -12.99
C SER A 78 -6.18 0.06 -14.34
N ARG A 79 -7.04 -0.75 -14.96
CA ARG A 79 -6.77 -1.40 -16.26
C ARG A 79 -6.17 -0.46 -17.31
N GLU A 80 -6.80 0.69 -17.53
CA GLU A 80 -6.33 1.72 -18.48
C GLU A 80 -4.88 2.17 -18.19
N ARG A 81 -4.54 2.38 -16.91
CA ARG A 81 -3.20 2.83 -16.51
C ARG A 81 -2.18 1.70 -16.60
N VAL A 82 -2.57 0.47 -16.29
CA VAL A 82 -1.71 -0.71 -16.48
C VAL A 82 -1.39 -0.90 -17.96
N GLU A 83 -2.40 -0.82 -18.83
CA GLU A 83 -2.24 -0.92 -20.29
C GLU A 83 -1.35 0.20 -20.87
N ALA A 84 -1.41 1.41 -20.32
CA ALA A 84 -0.53 2.52 -20.71
C ALA A 84 0.91 2.41 -20.14
N SER A 85 1.15 1.51 -19.18
CA SER A 85 2.46 1.35 -18.53
C SER A 85 3.32 0.28 -19.19
N ARG A 86 4.59 0.18 -18.78
CA ARG A 86 5.46 -0.95 -19.15
C ARG A 86 5.02 -2.30 -18.55
N PHE A 87 4.00 -2.32 -17.70
CA PHE A 87 3.44 -3.50 -17.05
C PHE A 87 2.14 -3.99 -17.72
N ALA A 88 1.84 -3.55 -18.95
CA ALA A 88 0.72 -4.08 -19.72
C ALA A 88 0.73 -5.62 -19.76
N GLY A 89 -0.42 -6.24 -19.49
CA GLY A 89 -0.55 -7.69 -19.41
C GLY A 89 0.00 -8.33 -18.12
N ARG A 90 0.45 -7.55 -17.14
CA ARG A 90 0.85 -8.03 -15.82
C ARG A 90 -0.14 -7.58 -14.73
N PRO A 91 -0.50 -8.47 -13.79
CA PRO A 91 -1.42 -8.12 -12.72
C PRO A 91 -0.75 -7.20 -11.70
N LEU A 92 -1.30 -5.99 -11.53
CA LEU A 92 -0.94 -5.06 -10.44
C LEU A 92 -2.03 -4.93 -9.37
N ASN A 93 -3.25 -5.33 -9.74
CA ASN A 93 -4.40 -5.53 -8.88
C ASN A 93 -5.18 -6.71 -9.48
N GLU A 94 -5.48 -7.71 -8.67
CA GLU A 94 -6.36 -8.83 -9.05
C GLU A 94 -7.65 -8.65 -8.24
N ASP A 95 -8.73 -8.28 -8.93
CA ASP A 95 -10.08 -8.27 -8.37
C ASP A 95 -10.71 -9.66 -8.46
#